data_AF-A0A662IBR8-F1
#
_entry.id   AF-A0A662IBR8-F1
#
_cell.length_a   1.000
_cell.length_b   1.000
_cell.length_c   1.000
_cell.angle_alpha   90.00
_cell.angle_beta   90.00
_cell.angle_gamma   90.00
#
_symmetry.space_group_name_H-M   'P 1'
#
loop_
_entity.id
_entity.type
_entity.pdbx_description
1 polymer ?
#
loop_
_entity_poly.entity_id
_entity_poly.type
_entity_poly.pdbx_seq_one_letter_code
_entity_poly.pdbx_strand_id
1 'polypeptide(L)'
;MRLFKRRKERGEEEERGRECQHEWDVDVIDSEKCAVCGQTVLVLKRKRCKRCGKTDGGWEEVTEYLIEGRDKYGNIYICAECYPKFRNLERMLEHMLGPTPAYDFHLAYMGTPIVFWSLASLREWLSKYIAYRSKITKVYNSHEFGNTTGYVFDAIPKDPLARPYLVMLPLRVLAWEVGKREG
;
A
#
# COMPACT_ATOMS: atom_id res chain seq x y z
N MET A 1 7.76 -17.04 -36.16
CA MET A 1 8.64 -15.87 -36.37
C MET A 1 9.46 -15.62 -35.11
N ARG A 2 10.75 -15.95 -35.11
CA ARG A 2 11.70 -15.66 -34.01
C ARG A 2 12.65 -14.57 -34.50
N LEU A 3 12.60 -13.40 -33.86
CA LEU A 3 13.51 -12.29 -34.16
C LEU A 3 14.84 -12.52 -33.42
N PHE A 4 15.84 -12.99 -34.16
CA PHE A 4 17.23 -12.96 -33.73
C PHE A 4 17.72 -11.51 -33.70
N LYS A 5 18.14 -11.03 -32.53
CA LYS A 5 18.93 -9.78 -32.41
C LYS A 5 20.41 -10.14 -32.42
N ARG A 6 21.09 -9.65 -33.47
CA ARG A 6 22.54 -9.72 -33.70
C ARG A 6 23.32 -9.22 -32.48
N ARG A 7 24.29 -10.04 -32.06
CA ARG A 7 25.35 -9.69 -31.11
C ARG A 7 26.23 -8.62 -31.75
N LYS A 8 26.30 -7.45 -31.13
CA LYS A 8 27.21 -6.37 -31.53
C LYS A 8 28.53 -6.66 -30.84
N GLU A 9 29.48 -7.22 -31.58
CA GLU A 9 30.88 -7.27 -31.19
C GLU A 9 31.38 -5.82 -31.16
N ARG A 10 31.60 -5.31 -29.94
CA ARG A 10 32.42 -4.14 -29.69
C ARG A 10 33.49 -4.64 -28.74
N GLY A 11 34.71 -4.72 -29.24
CA GLY A 11 35.87 -4.86 -28.38
C GLY A 11 35.89 -3.69 -27.39
N GLU A 12 36.34 -3.98 -26.18
CA GLU A 12 37.49 -3.31 -25.59
C GLU A 12 37.72 -3.91 -24.20
N GLU A 13 38.99 -4.27 -24.01
CA GLU A 13 39.71 -4.37 -22.75
C GLU A 13 39.30 -5.51 -21.80
N GLU A 14 40.17 -6.53 -21.81
CA GLU A 14 40.59 -7.20 -20.59
C GLU A 14 40.97 -6.14 -19.54
N GLU A 15 39.98 -5.64 -18.79
CA GLU A 15 40.23 -5.15 -17.44
C GLU A 15 40.78 -6.34 -16.68
N ARG A 16 42.11 -6.45 -16.65
CA ARG A 16 42.84 -7.13 -15.60
C ARG A 16 42.22 -6.65 -14.30
N GLY A 17 41.30 -7.44 -13.75
CA GLY A 17 40.71 -7.22 -12.46
C GLY A 17 41.84 -7.19 -11.45
N ARG A 18 42.40 -6.00 -11.21
CA ARG A 18 42.99 -5.72 -9.92
C ARG A 18 41.82 -5.93 -8.99
N GLU A 19 41.87 -7.00 -8.19
CA GLU A 19 40.98 -7.18 -7.05
C GLU A 19 41.13 -5.94 -6.17
N CYS A 20 40.34 -4.92 -6.49
CA CYS A 20 40.23 -3.75 -5.67
C CYS A 20 39.49 -4.25 -4.44
N GLN A 21 40.16 -4.28 -3.29
CA GLN A 21 39.45 -4.35 -2.02
C GLN A 21 38.58 -3.09 -1.94
N HIS A 22 37.30 -3.25 -2.27
CA HIS A 22 36.41 -2.13 -2.45
C HIS A 22 36.11 -1.48 -1.10
N GLU A 23 36.63 -0.27 -0.93
CA GLU A 23 36.21 0.63 0.14
C GLU A 23 35.09 1.52 -0.43
N TRP A 24 33.92 1.49 0.21
CA TRP A 24 32.70 2.11 -0.29
C TRP A 24 32.38 3.39 0.49
N ASP A 25 32.13 4.48 -0.21
CA ASP A 25 31.29 5.58 0.31
C ASP A 25 29.82 5.18 0.16
N VAL A 26 29.02 5.44 1.19
CA VAL A 26 27.62 5.00 1.27
C VAL A 26 26.72 6.19 1.50
N ASP A 27 25.81 6.43 0.56
CA ASP A 27 24.77 7.45 0.64
C ASP A 27 23.39 6.81 0.77
N VAL A 28 22.56 7.30 1.70
CA VAL A 28 21.13 6.97 1.75
C VAL A 28 20.39 7.93 0.83
N ILE A 29 19.77 7.39 -0.23
CA ILE A 29 19.11 8.20 -1.26
C ILE A 29 17.58 8.12 -1.21
N ASP A 30 17.03 7.10 -0.55
CA ASP A 30 15.58 6.97 -0.34
C ASP A 30 15.28 6.12 0.91
N SER A 31 14.04 6.16 1.38
CA SER A 31 13.58 5.39 2.52
C SER A 31 12.10 5.02 2.43
N GLU A 32 11.77 3.79 2.77
CA GLU A 32 10.38 3.37 3.00
C GLU A 32 10.06 3.39 4.49
N LYS A 33 8.84 3.79 4.82
CA LYS A 33 8.40 4.00 6.20
C LYS A 33 7.20 3.12 6.54
N CYS A 34 7.14 2.69 7.80
CA CYS A 34 5.98 2.06 8.37
C CYS A 34 4.77 3.01 8.24
N ALA A 35 3.70 2.55 7.63
CA ALA A 35 2.48 3.32 7.41
C ALA A 35 1.72 3.65 8.71
N VAL A 36 2.06 2.99 9.82
CA VAL A 36 1.45 3.21 11.14
C VAL A 36 2.23 4.23 11.96
N CYS A 37 3.50 3.94 12.28
CA CYS A 37 4.32 4.76 13.18
C CYS A 37 5.27 5.74 12.46
N GLY A 38 5.44 5.62 11.14
CA GLY A 38 6.34 6.47 10.36
C GLY A 38 7.84 6.16 10.50
N GLN A 39 8.22 5.16 11.30
CA GLN A 39 9.61 4.71 11.39
C GLN A 39 10.09 4.12 10.07
N THR A 40 11.36 4.34 9.74
CA THR A 40 11.99 3.79 8.54
C THR A 40 12.15 2.28 8.66
N VAL A 41 11.70 1.54 7.64
CA VAL A 41 11.81 0.07 7.57
C VAL A 41 12.79 -0.39 6.50
N LEU A 42 12.94 0.38 5.42
CA LEU A 42 13.92 0.15 4.37
C LEU A 42 14.64 1.45 4.04
N VAL A 43 15.92 1.34 3.66
CA VAL A 43 16.69 2.44 3.09
C VAL A 43 17.31 2.02 1.76
N LEU A 44 17.19 2.88 0.75
CA LEU A 44 17.88 2.69 -0.51
C LEU A 44 19.28 3.29 -0.36
N LYS A 45 20.29 2.43 -0.39
CA LYS A 45 21.68 2.86 -0.32
C LYS A 45 22.32 2.82 -1.69
N ARG A 46 23.06 3.88 -2.01
CA ARG A 46 23.98 3.92 -3.14
C ARG A 46 25.40 3.86 -2.59
N LYS A 47 26.18 2.90 -3.08
CA LYS A 47 27.57 2.67 -2.71
C LYS A 47 28.46 3.07 -3.89
N ARG A 48 29.51 3.84 -3.65
CA ARG A 48 30.51 4.18 -4.66
C ARG A 48 31.90 3.84 -4.14
N CYS A 49 32.67 3.08 -4.90
CA CYS A 49 34.03 2.72 -4.52
C CYS A 49 34.92 3.95 -4.62
N LYS A 50 35.60 4.31 -3.53
CA LYS A 50 36.46 5.50 -3.45
C LYS A 50 37.61 5.49 -4.45
N ARG A 51 38.06 4.29 -4.86
CA ARG A 51 39.27 4.09 -5.67
C ARG A 51 38.98 3.92 -7.16
N CYS A 52 38.05 3.03 -7.52
CA CYS A 52 37.75 2.73 -8.91
C CYS A 52 36.43 3.34 -9.41
N GLY A 53 35.67 4.00 -8.54
CA GLY A 53 34.41 4.65 -8.92
C GLY A 53 33.25 3.69 -9.20
N LYS A 54 33.47 2.36 -9.14
CA LYS A 54 32.42 1.34 -9.27
C LYS A 54 31.24 1.68 -8.36
N THR A 55 30.02 1.51 -8.84
CA THR A 55 28.81 1.74 -8.05
C THR A 55 28.10 0.43 -7.77
N ASP A 56 27.52 0.34 -6.58
CA ASP A 56 26.61 -0.71 -6.17
C ASP A 56 25.43 -0.08 -5.41
N GLY A 57 24.35 -0.82 -5.20
CA GLY A 57 23.21 -0.27 -4.49
C GLY A 57 22.05 -1.24 -4.34
N GLY A 58 21.20 -0.95 -3.37
CA GLY A 58 20.06 -1.79 -3.07
C GLY A 58 19.29 -1.29 -1.87
N TRP A 59 18.10 -1.85 -1.71
CA TRP A 59 17.31 -1.69 -0.50
C TRP A 59 17.93 -2.54 0.61
N GLU A 60 18.17 -1.93 1.76
CA GLU A 60 18.59 -2.61 2.98
C GLU A 60 17.51 -2.46 4.04
N GLU A 61 17.21 -3.55 4.73
CA GLU A 61 16.25 -3.58 5.84
C GLU A 61 16.83 -2.94 7.09
N VAL A 62 16.07 -2.02 7.68
CA VAL A 62 16.39 -1.35 8.96
C VAL A 62 15.68 -2.03 10.11
N THR A 63 14.46 -2.51 9.89
CA THR A 63 13.62 -3.16 10.91
C THR A 63 12.67 -4.12 10.20
N GLU A 64 12.38 -5.26 10.84
CA GLU A 64 11.46 -6.27 10.32
C GLU A 64 10.09 -5.66 10.00
N TYR A 65 9.57 -6.00 8.82
CA TYR A 65 8.34 -5.45 8.30
C TYR A 65 7.55 -6.46 7.46
N LEU A 66 6.27 -6.16 7.26
CA LEU A 66 5.39 -6.86 6.33
C LEU A 66 4.90 -5.90 5.25
N ILE A 67 4.67 -6.42 4.05
CA ILE A 67 4.00 -5.72 2.95
C ILE A 67 2.54 -6.17 2.94
N GLU A 68 1.63 -5.28 3.32
CA GLU A 68 0.21 -5.60 3.48
C GLU A 68 -0.64 -5.37 2.21
N GLY A 69 -0.09 -4.62 1.27
CA GLY A 69 -0.79 -4.26 0.05
C GLY A 69 -0.11 -3.12 -0.68
N ARG A 70 -0.83 -2.56 -1.64
CA ARG A 70 -0.36 -1.46 -2.47
C ARG A 70 -1.47 -0.45 -2.71
N ASP A 71 -1.11 0.81 -2.80
CA ASP A 71 -2.00 1.85 -3.32
C ASP A 71 -1.25 2.74 -4.33
N LYS A 72 -1.87 3.86 -4.71
CA LYS A 72 -1.27 4.83 -5.63
C LYS A 72 0.06 5.42 -5.13
N TYR A 73 0.37 5.30 -3.84
CA TYR A 73 1.64 5.77 -3.26
C TYR A 73 2.70 4.67 -3.18
N GLY A 74 2.39 3.45 -3.64
CA GLY A 74 3.30 2.32 -3.58
C GLY A 74 2.88 1.29 -2.54
N ASN A 75 3.83 0.45 -2.15
CA ASN A 75 3.59 -0.60 -1.17
C ASN A 75 3.25 0.00 0.21
N ILE A 76 2.47 -0.73 0.98
CA ILE A 76 2.12 -0.39 2.35
C ILE A 76 2.95 -1.28 3.27
N TYR A 77 3.98 -0.68 3.85
CA TYR A 77 4.87 -1.34 4.79
C TYR A 77 4.37 -1.16 6.22
N ILE A 78 4.36 -2.22 7.01
CA ILE A 78 4.03 -2.17 8.44
C ILE A 78 5.15 -2.87 9.22
N CYS A 79 5.79 -2.17 10.17
CA CYS A 79 6.82 -2.79 11.00
C CYS A 79 6.21 -3.88 11.90
N ALA A 80 7.03 -4.87 12.27
CA ALA A 80 6.59 -6.01 13.08
C ALA A 80 5.88 -5.59 14.38
N GLU A 81 6.33 -4.51 15.03
CA GLU A 81 5.71 -3.98 16.26
C GLU A 81 4.29 -3.41 16.03
N CYS A 82 4.06 -2.77 14.89
CA CYS A 82 2.75 -2.18 14.56
C CYS A 82 1.76 -3.20 14.00
N TYR A 83 2.26 -4.32 13.46
CA TYR A 83 1.42 -5.30 12.77
C TYR A 83 0.30 -5.90 13.64
N PRO A 84 0.53 -6.33 14.91
CA PRO A 84 -0.55 -6.79 15.78
C PRO A 84 -1.64 -5.75 16.01
N LYS A 85 -1.28 -4.47 16.17
CA LYS A 85 -2.23 -3.37 16.37
C LYS A 85 -3.06 -3.13 15.12
N PHE A 86 -2.41 -3.15 13.96
CA PHE A 86 -3.08 -3.07 12.67
C PHE A 86 -4.08 -4.21 12.44
N ARG A 87 -3.67 -5.46 12.70
CA ARG A 87 -4.54 -6.63 12.62
C ARG A 87 -5.72 -6.54 13.59
N ASN A 88 -5.51 -5.96 14.77
CA ASN A 88 -6.60 -5.72 15.70
C ASN A 88 -7.63 -4.73 15.13
N LEU A 89 -7.16 -3.62 14.55
CA LEU A 89 -8.04 -2.63 13.93
C LEU A 89 -8.79 -3.18 12.72
N GLU A 90 -8.15 -4.01 11.88
CA GLU A 90 -8.81 -4.73 10.78
C GLU A 90 -9.96 -5.62 11.30
N ARG A 91 -9.75 -6.39 12.38
CA ARG A 91 -10.81 -7.21 12.98
C ARG A 91 -11.98 -6.39 13.52
N MET A 92 -11.69 -5.19 14.02
CA MET A 92 -12.70 -4.28 14.57
C MET A 92 -13.39 -3.44 13.48
N LEU A 93 -12.88 -3.42 12.25
CA LEU A 93 -13.30 -2.46 11.22
C LEU A 93 -14.82 -2.49 10.98
N GLU A 94 -15.40 -3.68 10.81
CA GLU A 94 -16.84 -3.85 10.59
C GLU A 94 -17.66 -3.20 11.72
N HIS A 95 -17.24 -3.37 12.97
CA HIS A 95 -17.88 -2.77 14.15
C HIS A 95 -17.69 -1.25 14.20
N MET A 96 -16.53 -0.74 13.75
CA MET A 96 -16.22 0.69 13.74
C MET A 96 -17.05 1.49 12.73
N LEU A 97 -17.56 0.86 11.66
CA LEU A 97 -18.40 1.54 10.67
C LEU A 97 -19.75 2.01 11.22
N GLY A 98 -20.12 1.57 12.43
CA GLY A 98 -21.28 2.06 13.16
C GLY A 98 -22.57 1.29 12.86
N PRO A 99 -23.74 1.86 13.22
CA PRO A 99 -25.00 1.12 13.30
C PRO A 99 -25.68 0.88 11.94
N THR A 100 -25.06 1.29 10.82
CA THR A 100 -25.64 1.11 9.49
C THR A 100 -25.83 -0.38 9.22
N PRO A 101 -27.06 -0.85 8.97
CA PRO A 101 -27.35 -2.26 8.76
C PRO A 101 -26.48 -2.86 7.67
N ALA A 102 -25.88 -4.02 7.97
CA ALA A 102 -25.01 -4.76 7.06
C ALA A 102 -25.66 -6.10 6.71
N TYR A 103 -25.84 -6.37 5.42
CA TYR A 103 -26.46 -7.59 4.91
C TYR A 103 -25.49 -8.34 3.99
N ASP A 104 -25.80 -9.61 3.73
CA ASP A 104 -25.05 -10.44 2.80
C ASP A 104 -25.62 -10.27 1.39
N PHE A 105 -25.06 -9.34 0.62
CA PHE A 105 -25.36 -9.13 -0.79
C PHE A 105 -24.17 -8.50 -1.51
N HIS A 106 -24.17 -8.60 -2.84
CA HIS A 106 -23.21 -7.92 -3.70
C HIS A 106 -23.96 -7.33 -4.89
N LEU A 107 -23.78 -6.04 -5.15
CA LEU A 107 -24.35 -5.39 -6.34
C LEU A 107 -23.33 -5.50 -7.45
N ALA A 108 -23.52 -6.43 -8.37
CA ALA A 108 -22.61 -6.59 -9.50
C ALA A 108 -22.63 -5.33 -10.38
N TYR A 109 -21.62 -4.46 -10.22
CA TYR A 109 -21.27 -3.36 -11.12
C TYR A 109 -22.32 -2.24 -11.31
N MET A 110 -23.20 -2.01 -10.32
CA MET A 110 -24.23 -0.95 -10.41
C MET A 110 -23.96 0.29 -9.54
N GLY A 111 -22.83 0.31 -8.84
CA GLY A 111 -22.50 1.36 -7.88
C GLY A 111 -21.68 2.52 -8.47
N THR A 112 -21.91 3.73 -7.99
CA THR A 112 -20.98 4.86 -8.19
C THR A 112 -19.74 4.65 -7.30
N PRO A 113 -18.53 4.54 -7.86
CA PRO A 113 -17.33 4.31 -7.05
C PRO A 113 -16.99 5.54 -6.20
N ILE A 114 -16.77 5.33 -4.91
CA ILE A 114 -16.38 6.38 -3.96
C ILE A 114 -15.27 5.87 -3.04
N VAL A 115 -14.27 6.71 -2.79
CA VAL A 115 -13.13 6.38 -1.92
C VAL A 115 -13.13 7.28 -0.70
N PHE A 116 -13.10 6.69 0.49
CA PHE A 116 -12.94 7.42 1.74
C PHE A 116 -11.51 7.32 2.24
N TRP A 117 -10.85 8.47 2.39
CA TRP A 117 -9.50 8.57 2.96
C TRP A 117 -9.50 8.82 4.48
N SER A 118 -10.66 8.70 5.12
CA SER A 118 -10.85 8.85 6.56
C SER A 118 -11.97 7.93 7.04
N LEU A 119 -11.71 7.19 8.12
CA LEU A 119 -12.72 6.37 8.78
C LEU A 119 -13.82 7.24 9.41
N ALA A 120 -13.47 8.43 9.94
CA ALA A 120 -14.43 9.34 10.53
C ALA A 120 -15.44 9.86 9.49
N SER A 121 -14.94 10.35 8.35
CA SER A 121 -15.79 10.82 7.25
C SER A 121 -16.66 9.70 6.68
N LEU A 122 -16.14 8.48 6.60
CA LEU A 122 -16.93 7.33 6.18
C LEU A 122 -18.09 7.06 7.14
N ARG A 123 -17.83 7.06 8.45
CA ARG A 123 -18.87 6.83 9.47
C ARG A 123 -19.96 7.90 9.44
N GLU A 124 -19.56 9.16 9.32
CA GLU A 124 -20.50 10.28 9.20
C GLU A 124 -21.37 10.13 7.96
N TRP A 125 -20.76 9.83 6.81
CA TRP A 125 -21.46 9.64 5.55
C TRP A 125 -22.44 8.46 5.59
N LEU A 126 -22.00 7.32 6.14
CA LEU A 126 -22.85 6.14 6.34
C LEU A 126 -24.08 6.50 7.19
N SER A 127 -23.87 7.13 8.34
CA SER A 127 -24.95 7.47 9.27
C SER A 127 -25.95 8.45 8.66
N LYS A 128 -25.46 9.41 7.86
CA LYS A 128 -26.28 10.48 7.29
C LYS A 128 -27.06 10.01 6.06
N TYR A 129 -26.40 9.34 5.11
CA TYR A 129 -26.94 9.14 3.76
C TYR A 129 -27.29 7.70 3.41
N ILE A 130 -26.81 6.70 4.14
CA ILE A 130 -26.93 5.29 3.77
C ILE A 130 -28.01 4.59 4.59
N ALA A 131 -28.89 3.84 3.91
CA ALA A 131 -29.94 3.05 4.54
C ALA A 131 -29.39 1.72 5.03
N TYR A 132 -28.64 1.02 4.17
CA TYR A 132 -27.96 -0.23 4.49
C TYR A 132 -26.79 -0.47 3.53
N ARG A 133 -25.91 -1.40 3.89
CA ARG A 133 -24.72 -1.76 3.11
C ARG A 133 -24.49 -3.27 3.07
N SER A 134 -23.60 -3.72 2.20
CA SER A 134 -23.07 -5.08 2.29
C SER A 134 -21.94 -5.17 3.33
N LYS A 135 -21.57 -6.40 3.70
CA LYS A 135 -20.40 -6.67 4.54
C LYS A 135 -19.12 -6.23 3.83
N ILE A 136 -18.14 -5.72 4.59
CA ILE A 136 -16.86 -5.34 4.00
C ILE A 136 -16.07 -6.54 3.53
N THR A 137 -15.39 -6.40 2.41
CA THR A 137 -14.49 -7.41 1.84
C THR A 137 -13.13 -6.79 1.55
N LYS A 138 -12.04 -7.44 1.99
CA LYS A 138 -10.68 -7.01 1.66
C LYS A 138 -10.37 -7.41 0.22
N VAL A 139 -9.92 -6.45 -0.59
CA VAL A 139 -9.47 -6.64 -1.98
C VAL A 139 -8.03 -6.21 -2.10
N TYR A 140 -7.20 -7.01 -2.78
CA TYR A 140 -5.76 -6.75 -2.92
C TYR A 140 -5.41 -5.98 -4.19
N ASN A 141 -6.29 -5.97 -5.19
CA ASN A 141 -6.05 -5.32 -6.46
C ASN A 141 -7.38 -4.91 -7.12
N SER A 142 -8.04 -3.87 -6.60
CA SER A 142 -9.26 -3.40 -7.25
C SER A 142 -8.95 -2.53 -8.47
N HIS A 143 -9.30 -3.03 -9.65
CA HIS A 143 -9.17 -2.28 -10.91
C HIS A 143 -10.01 -1.00 -10.92
N GLU A 144 -11.22 -1.06 -10.37
CA GLU A 144 -12.15 0.09 -10.25
C GLU A 144 -11.57 1.22 -9.40
N PHE A 145 -10.66 0.88 -8.49
CA PHE A 145 -9.97 1.83 -7.61
C PHE A 145 -8.47 1.94 -7.94
N GLY A 146 -8.08 1.74 -9.20
CA GLY A 146 -6.71 2.00 -9.67
C GLY A 146 -5.66 1.07 -9.06
N ASN A 147 -5.98 -0.22 -8.94
CA ASN A 147 -5.12 -1.26 -8.37
C ASN A 147 -4.78 -1.01 -6.88
N THR A 148 -5.73 -0.46 -6.13
CA THR A 148 -5.60 -0.19 -4.70
C THR A 148 -6.03 -1.39 -3.87
N THR A 149 -5.24 -1.70 -2.83
CA THR A 149 -5.59 -2.62 -1.75
C THR A 149 -6.42 -1.89 -0.69
N GLY A 150 -7.51 -2.50 -0.25
CA GLY A 150 -8.36 -1.92 0.78
C GLY A 150 -9.59 -2.76 1.06
N TYR A 151 -10.56 -2.16 1.72
CA TYR A 151 -11.84 -2.77 2.04
C TYR A 151 -12.93 -2.15 1.18
N VAL A 152 -13.74 -2.99 0.54
CA VAL A 152 -14.84 -2.58 -0.31
C VAL A 152 -16.17 -3.11 0.18
N PHE A 153 -17.23 -2.38 -0.10
CA PHE A 153 -18.61 -2.79 0.11
C PHE A 153 -19.58 -1.96 -0.73
N ASP A 154 -20.76 -2.49 -0.95
CA ASP A 154 -21.87 -1.78 -1.59
C ASP A 154 -22.67 -1.00 -0.55
N ALA A 155 -23.12 0.20 -0.89
CA ALA A 155 -23.96 1.02 -0.03
C ALA A 155 -25.22 1.51 -0.75
N ILE A 156 -26.38 1.28 -0.14
CA ILE A 156 -27.68 1.72 -0.65
C ILE A 156 -28.09 3.02 0.05
N PRO A 157 -28.33 4.11 -0.69
CA PRO A 157 -28.74 5.38 -0.11
C PRO A 157 -30.15 5.32 0.52
N LYS A 158 -30.42 6.25 1.44
CA LYS A 158 -31.77 6.47 1.99
C LYS A 158 -32.72 7.10 0.98
N ASP A 159 -32.18 7.89 0.04
CA ASP A 159 -32.95 8.40 -1.09
C ASP A 159 -33.14 7.30 -2.13
N PRO A 160 -34.39 6.83 -2.38
CA PRO A 160 -34.65 5.75 -3.32
C PRO A 160 -34.37 6.12 -4.79
N LEU A 161 -34.23 7.41 -5.12
CA LEU A 161 -33.89 7.87 -6.47
C LEU A 161 -32.37 7.90 -6.71
N ALA A 162 -31.57 7.87 -5.65
CA ALA A 162 -30.13 7.87 -5.75
C ALA A 162 -29.60 6.48 -6.13
N ARG A 163 -28.56 6.45 -6.97
CA ARG A 163 -27.90 5.19 -7.34
C ARG A 163 -27.13 4.60 -6.16
N PRO A 164 -26.96 3.26 -6.10
CA PRO A 164 -26.03 2.62 -5.19
C PRO A 164 -24.61 3.15 -5.31
N TYR A 165 -23.80 2.93 -4.27
CA TYR A 165 -22.37 3.24 -4.26
C TYR A 165 -21.55 1.96 -4.11
N LEU A 166 -20.41 1.93 -4.77
CA LEU A 166 -19.33 1.00 -4.45
C LEU A 166 -18.29 1.77 -3.65
N VAL A 167 -18.16 1.43 -2.37
CA VAL A 167 -17.35 2.18 -1.41
C VAL A 167 -16.01 1.48 -1.23
N MET A 168 -14.92 2.24 -1.26
CA MET A 168 -13.57 1.78 -0.94
C MET A 168 -13.01 2.56 0.25
N LEU A 169 -12.45 1.81 1.20
CA LEU A 169 -11.59 2.30 2.27
C LEU A 169 -10.18 1.75 2.05
N PRO A 170 -9.23 2.54 1.51
CA PRO A 170 -7.87 2.09 1.25
C PRO A 170 -7.19 1.59 2.51
N LEU A 171 -6.36 0.55 2.39
CA LEU A 171 -5.72 -0.08 3.53
C LEU A 171 -4.81 0.90 4.31
N ARG A 172 -4.21 1.87 3.60
CA ARG A 172 -3.38 2.92 4.22
C ARG A 172 -4.16 3.79 5.21
N VAL A 173 -5.46 3.98 5.00
CA VAL A 173 -6.32 4.71 5.95
C VAL A 173 -6.36 3.98 7.28
N LEU A 174 -6.47 2.65 7.27
CA LEU A 174 -6.46 1.86 8.50
C LEU A 174 -5.12 1.98 9.23
N ALA A 175 -4.01 1.95 8.50
CA ALA A 175 -2.68 2.13 9.09
C ALA A 175 -2.55 3.49 9.80
N TRP A 176 -3.03 4.57 9.17
CA TRP A 176 -3.05 5.91 9.76
C TRP A 176 -3.97 6.00 10.99
N GLU A 177 -5.14 5.36 10.96
CA GLU A 177 -6.06 5.34 12.10
C GLU A 177 -5.48 4.58 13.30
N VAL A 178 -4.61 3.59 13.09
CA VAL A 178 -3.84 2.99 14.19
C VAL A 178 -2.88 4.01 14.79
N GLY A 179 -2.10 4.71 13.95
CA GLY A 179 -1.11 5.69 14.40
C GLY A 179 -1.72 6.82 15.24
N LYS A 180 -2.91 7.32 14.86
CA LYS A 180 -3.63 8.37 15.60
C LYS A 180 -4.14 7.96 16.99
N ARG A 181 -4.29 6.65 17.25
CA ARG A 181 -4.79 6.16 18.54
C ARG A 181 -3.68 5.98 19.57
N GLU A 182 -2.44 6.04 19.13
CA GLU A 182 -1.25 5.78 19.94
C GLU A 182 -0.46 7.05 20.28
N GLY A 183 -0.77 8.18 19.62
CA GLY A 183 -0.22 9.51 19.91
C GLY A 183 -1.23 10.38 20.63
#